data_AF-A0AAP5LP02-F1
#
_entry.id   AF-A0AAP5LP02-F1
#
_cell.length_a   1.000
_cell.length_b   1.000
_cell.length_c   1.000
_cell.angle_alpha   90.00
_cell.angle_beta   90.00
_cell.angle_gamma   90.00
#
_symmetry.space_group_name_H-M   'P 1'
#
loop_
_entity.id
_entity.type
_entity.pdbx_description
1 polymer ?
#
loop_
_entity_poly.entity_id
_entity_poly.type
_entity_poly.pdbx_seq_one_letter_code
_entity_poly.pdbx_strand_id
1 'polypeptide(L)'
;MTYSQRSTHAAASSDITYLVYQIGQTEEHLKEAEENIEVKKQQLEQHRASALQDREVYEEVEIQLMDEIAQQQTVIETIRKRLAELDEELALLGD
;
A
#
# COMPACT_ATOMS: atom_id res chain seq x y z
N MET A 1 38.76 12.32 -30.52
CA MET A 1 38.27 11.28 -29.58
C MET A 1 36.77 11.20 -29.75
N THR A 2 36.26 10.06 -30.20
CA THR A 2 34.86 9.85 -30.55
C THR A 2 34.01 9.67 -29.29
N TYR A 3 32.89 10.37 -29.28
CA TYR A 3 31.92 10.48 -28.20
C TYR A 3 31.43 9.12 -27.68
N SER A 4 31.59 8.90 -26.37
CA SER A 4 30.98 7.78 -25.65
C SER A 4 29.51 8.13 -25.34
N GLN A 5 28.64 8.11 -26.36
CA GLN A 5 27.19 8.28 -26.19
C GLN A 5 26.46 7.00 -25.78
N ARG A 6 27.19 5.92 -25.48
CA ARG A 6 26.60 4.59 -25.21
C ARG A 6 26.09 4.41 -23.77
N SER A 7 26.18 5.44 -22.92
CA SER A 7 26.02 5.29 -21.46
C SER A 7 24.73 5.84 -20.87
N THR A 8 24.09 6.84 -21.48
CA THR A 8 22.89 7.47 -20.89
C THR A 8 21.63 6.66 -21.16
N HIS A 9 21.48 6.13 -22.37
CA HIS A 9 20.26 5.41 -22.76
C HIS A 9 20.16 4.02 -22.12
N ALA A 10 21.29 3.34 -21.92
CA ALA A 10 21.33 2.05 -21.23
C ALA A 10 21.13 2.20 -19.71
N ALA A 11 21.63 3.28 -19.11
CA ALA A 11 21.37 3.62 -17.71
C ALA A 11 19.89 3.95 -17.48
N ALA A 12 19.32 4.85 -18.29
CA ALA A 12 17.90 5.21 -18.23
C ALA A 12 16.98 3.98 -18.44
N SER A 13 17.31 3.07 -19.35
CA SER A 13 16.55 1.83 -19.56
C SER A 13 16.61 0.89 -18.34
N SER A 14 17.72 0.87 -17.61
CA SER A 14 17.87 0.08 -16.38
C SER A 14 17.07 0.69 -15.24
N ASP A 15 17.08 2.02 -15.11
CA ASP A 15 16.36 2.77 -14.08
C ASP A 15 14.84 2.64 -14.26
N ILE A 16 14.34 2.73 -15.50
CA ILE A 16 12.94 2.48 -15.85
C ILE A 16 12.51 1.05 -15.48
N THR A 17 13.33 0.05 -15.81
CA THR A 17 13.00 -1.36 -15.50
C THR A 17 12.91 -1.59 -13.99
N TYR A 18 13.79 -0.95 -13.23
CA TYR A 18 13.79 -1.04 -11.78
C TYR A 18 12.57 -0.36 -11.15
N LEU A 19 12.19 0.83 -11.63
CA LEU A 19 10.98 1.52 -11.16
C LEU A 19 9.70 0.74 -11.45
N VAL A 20 9.57 0.18 -12.66
CA VAL A 20 8.42 -0.67 -13.01
C VAL A 20 8.32 -1.88 -12.07
N TYR A 21 9.44 -2.50 -11.73
CA TYR A 21 9.48 -3.59 -10.76
C TYR A 21 9.03 -3.12 -9.36
N GLN A 22 9.53 -1.96 -8.89
CA GLN A 22 9.14 -1.40 -7.60
C GLN A 22 7.65 -1.04 -7.52
N ILE A 23 7.10 -0.48 -8.60
CA ILE A 23 5.66 -0.17 -8.71
C ILE A 23 4.87 -1.47 -8.56
N GLY A 24 5.18 -2.52 -9.34
CA GLY A 24 4.46 -3.79 -9.27
C GLY A 24 4.51 -4.45 -7.89
N GLN A 25 5.66 -4.41 -7.19
CA GLN A 25 5.76 -4.90 -5.82
C GLN A 25 4.94 -4.06 -4.83
N THR A 26 4.90 -2.74 -5.03
CA THR A 26 4.15 -1.83 -4.16
C THR A 26 2.64 -1.97 -4.40
N GLU A 27 2.20 -2.23 -5.63
CA GLU A 27 0.80 -2.56 -5.96
C GLU A 27 0.35 -3.89 -5.33
N GLU A 28 1.21 -4.90 -5.33
CA GLU A 28 0.95 -6.19 -4.66
C GLU A 28 0.75 -5.99 -3.15
N HIS A 29 1.66 -5.26 -2.49
CA HIS A 29 1.52 -4.92 -1.08
C HIS A 29 0.28 -4.07 -0.79
N LEU A 30 -0.11 -3.15 -1.68
CA LEU A 30 -1.33 -2.38 -1.55
C LEU A 30 -2.55 -3.31 -1.53
N LYS A 31 -2.61 -4.25 -2.47
CA LYS A 31 -3.70 -5.21 -2.57
C LYS A 31 -3.81 -6.07 -1.31
N GLU A 32 -2.69 -6.59 -0.81
CA GLU A 32 -2.67 -7.36 0.45
C GLU A 32 -3.15 -6.51 1.64
N ALA A 33 -2.74 -5.25 1.71
CA ALA A 33 -3.18 -4.34 2.76
C ALA A 33 -4.68 -4.04 2.69
N GLU A 34 -5.23 -3.91 1.47
CA GLU A 34 -6.66 -3.71 1.19
C GLU A 34 -7.50 -4.96 1.50
N GLU A 35 -7.00 -6.17 1.22
CA GLU A 35 -7.68 -7.41 1.62
C GLU A 35 -7.71 -7.55 3.15
N ASN A 36 -6.59 -7.25 3.83
CA ASN A 36 -6.49 -7.34 5.28
C ASN A 36 -7.43 -6.36 6.01
N ILE A 37 -7.56 -5.12 5.53
CA ILE A 37 -8.49 -4.16 6.15
C ILE A 37 -9.95 -4.61 5.99
N GLU A 38 -10.30 -5.22 4.86
CA GLU A 38 -11.66 -5.71 4.62
C GLU A 38 -12.01 -6.87 5.56
N VAL A 39 -11.08 -7.80 5.78
CA VAL A 39 -11.25 -8.88 6.77
C VAL A 39 -11.47 -8.30 8.18
N LYS A 40 -10.69 -7.31 8.59
CA LYS A 40 -10.85 -6.66 9.92
C LYS A 40 -12.18 -5.94 10.05
N LYS A 41 -12.65 -5.26 9.00
CA LYS A 41 -13.99 -4.64 8.99
C LYS A 41 -15.09 -5.68 9.13
N GLN A 42 -14.98 -6.81 8.41
CA GLN A 42 -15.94 -7.90 8.53
C GLN A 42 -15.95 -8.49 9.94
N GLN A 43 -14.78 -8.66 10.57
CA GLN A 43 -14.68 -9.10 11.96
C GLN A 43 -15.35 -8.12 12.92
N LEU A 44 -15.15 -6.81 12.73
CA LEU A 44 -15.80 -5.77 13.52
C LEU A 44 -17.34 -5.82 13.38
N GLU A 45 -17.85 -6.01 12.16
CA GLU A 45 -19.29 -6.16 11.92
C GLU A 45 -19.87 -7.41 12.58
N GLN A 46 -19.18 -8.55 12.45
CA GLN A 46 -19.59 -9.80 13.12
C GLN A 46 -19.57 -9.64 14.65
N HIS A 47 -18.55 -8.97 15.18
CA HIS A 47 -18.42 -8.69 16.60
C HIS A 47 -19.58 -7.82 17.11
N ARG A 48 -19.90 -6.73 16.40
CA ARG A 48 -21.06 -5.87 16.67
C ARG A 48 -22.39 -6.61 16.62
N ALA A 49 -22.57 -7.50 15.64
CA ALA A 49 -23.77 -8.32 15.52
C ALA A 49 -23.90 -9.34 16.67
N SER A 50 -22.77 -9.80 17.22
CA SER A 50 -22.71 -10.79 18.30
C SER A 50 -22.83 -10.18 19.71
N ALA A 51 -22.64 -8.86 19.84
CA ALA A 51 -22.55 -8.11 21.10
C ALA A 51 -23.85 -8.01 21.93
N LEU A 52 -24.83 -8.88 21.71
CA LEU A 52 -26.16 -8.82 22.35
C LEU A 52 -26.18 -9.32 23.80
N GLN A 53 -25.08 -9.86 24.35
CA GLN A 53 -25.10 -10.54 25.66
C GLN A 53 -24.13 -10.01 26.73
N ASP A 54 -23.01 -9.34 26.41
CA ASP A 54 -22.10 -8.77 27.41
C ASP A 54 -21.43 -7.47 26.91
N ARG A 55 -21.80 -6.31 27.45
CA ARG A 55 -21.49 -5.01 26.84
C ARG A 55 -20.07 -4.48 27.09
N GLU A 56 -19.50 -4.71 28.27
CA GLU A 56 -18.21 -4.11 28.68
C GLU A 56 -17.00 -4.81 28.02
N VAL A 57 -16.99 -6.14 27.92
CA VAL A 57 -15.90 -6.89 27.26
C VAL A 57 -15.92 -6.67 25.75
N TYR A 58 -17.10 -6.47 25.17
CA TYR A 58 -17.25 -6.18 23.74
C TYR A 58 -16.75 -4.77 23.37
N GLU A 59 -16.80 -3.81 24.29
CA GLU A 59 -16.35 -2.44 24.00
C GLU A 59 -14.83 -2.36 23.81
N GLU A 60 -14.05 -3.12 24.61
CA GLU A 60 -12.59 -3.14 24.48
C GLU A 60 -12.11 -3.79 23.18
N VAL A 61 -12.70 -4.92 22.78
CA VAL A 61 -12.38 -5.60 21.51
C VAL A 61 -12.79 -4.76 20.30
N GLU A 62 -13.94 -4.07 20.38
CA GLU A 62 -14.39 -3.16 19.33
C GLU A 62 -13.44 -1.97 19.16
N ILE A 63 -13.00 -1.34 20.26
CA ILE A 63 -12.01 -0.25 20.22
C ILE A 63 -10.69 -0.73 19.61
N GLN A 64 -10.19 -1.90 20.02
CA GLN A 64 -8.97 -2.48 19.44
C GLN A 64 -9.10 -2.73 17.93
N LEU A 65 -10.22 -3.31 17.48
CA LEU A 65 -10.46 -3.53 16.05
C LEU A 65 -10.55 -2.21 15.26
N MET A 66 -11.16 -1.18 15.84
CA MET A 66 -11.22 0.15 15.22
C MET A 66 -9.83 0.80 15.10
N ASP A 67 -9.01 0.71 16.14
CA ASP A 67 -7.63 1.21 16.13
C ASP A 67 -6.77 0.47 15.09
N GLU A 68 -6.88 -0.85 15.01
CA GLU A 68 -6.19 -1.65 14.01
C GLU A 68 -6.63 -1.30 12.58
N ILE A 69 -7.92 -1.06 12.35
CA ILE A 69 -8.44 -0.60 11.06
C ILE A 69 -7.85 0.78 10.72
N ALA A 70 -7.83 1.72 11.68
CA ALA A 70 -7.29 3.07 11.46
C ALA A 70 -5.77 3.04 11.14
N GLN A 71 -5.02 2.19 11.83
CA GLN A 71 -3.60 1.95 11.52
C GLN A 71 -3.42 1.39 10.12
N GLN A 72 -4.22 0.39 9.74
CA GLN A 72 -4.18 -0.22 8.42
C GLN A 72 -4.54 0.78 7.31
N GLN A 73 -5.49 1.70 7.55
CA GLN A 73 -5.81 2.80 6.63
C GLN A 73 -4.61 3.72 6.41
N THR A 74 -3.89 4.06 7.47
CA THR A 74 -2.69 4.91 7.38
C THR A 74 -1.58 4.22 6.56
N VAL A 75 -1.42 2.90 6.71
CA VAL A 75 -0.49 2.10 5.90
C VAL A 75 -0.90 2.13 4.44
N ILE A 76 -2.18 1.89 4.12
CA ILE A 76 -2.72 1.95 2.76
C ILE A 76 -2.47 3.33 2.12
N GLU A 77 -2.74 4.42 2.86
CA GLU A 77 -2.49 5.78 2.39
C GLU A 77 -1.00 6.04 2.10
N THR A 78 -0.13 5.54 2.96
CA THR A 78 1.32 5.65 2.78
C THR A 78 1.80 4.90 1.54
N ILE A 79 1.28 3.68 1.31
CA ILE A 79 1.60 2.87 0.14
C ILE A 79 1.11 3.56 -1.14
N ARG A 80 -0.13 4.08 -1.14
CA ARG A 80 -0.68 4.84 -2.28
C ARG A 80 0.13 6.08 -2.60
N LYS A 81 0.58 6.81 -1.57
CA LYS A 81 1.47 7.96 -1.77
C LYS A 81 2.80 7.53 -2.42
N ARG A 82 3.39 6.42 -1.96
CA ARG A 82 4.63 5.90 -2.53
C ARG A 82 4.47 5.47 -3.98
N LEU A 83 3.33 4.87 -4.35
CA LEU A 83 3.02 4.55 -5.75
C LEU A 83 2.98 5.81 -6.62
N ALA A 84 2.29 6.86 -6.16
CA ALA A 84 2.23 8.11 -6.90
C ALA A 84 3.61 8.75 -7.11
N GLU A 85 4.49 8.70 -6.10
CA GLU A 85 5.87 9.16 -6.22
C GLU A 85 6.67 8.32 -7.24
N LEU A 86 6.53 6.99 -7.23
CA LEU A 86 7.20 6.09 -8.17
C LEU A 86 6.70 6.30 -9.61
N ASP A 87 5.40 6.52 -9.80
CA ASP A 87 4.80 6.83 -11.11
C ASP A 87 5.31 8.17 -11.65
N GLU A 88 5.46 9.18 -10.78
CA GLU A 88 6.04 10.48 -11.15
C GLU A 88 7.53 10.34 -11.52
N GLU A 89 8.32 9.59 -10.73
CA GLU A 89 9.71 9.27 -11.04
C GLU A 89 9.84 8.55 -12.40
N LEU A 90 8.94 7.61 -12.69
CA LEU A 90 8.91 6.88 -13.96
C LEU A 90 8.56 7.81 -15.13
N ALA A 91 7.59 8.71 -14.96
CA ALA A 91 7.20 9.68 -15.98
C ALA A 91 8.37 10.62 -16.34
N LEU A 92 9.12 11.09 -15.34
CA LEU A 92 10.28 11.96 -15.54
C LEU A 92 11.44 11.30 -16.30
N LEU A 93 11.54 9.96 -16.28
CA LEU A 93 12.54 9.20 -17.03
C LEU A 93 12.08 8.80 -18.43
N GLY A 94 10.77 8.86 -18.70
CA GLY A 94 10.16 8.54 -19.99
C GLY A 94 10.07 9.72 -20.97
N ASP A 95 10.10 10.96 -20.46
CA ASP A 95 10.14 12.23 -21.22
C ASP A 95 11.58 12.66 -21.58
#